data_AF-A0A0V7ZFM9-F1
#
_entry.id   AF-A0A0V7ZFM9-F1
#
_cell.length_a   1.000
_cell.length_b   1.000
_cell.length_c   1.000
_cell.angle_alpha   90.00
_cell.angle_beta   90.00
_cell.angle_gamma   90.00
#
_symmetry.space_group_name_H-M   'P 1'
#
loop_
_entity.id
_entity.type
_entity.pdbx_description
1 polymer ?
#
loop_
_entity_poly.entity_id
_entity_poly.type
_entity_poly.pdbx_seq_one_letter_code
_entity_poly.pdbx_strand_id
1 'polypeptide(L)'
;MVELFLYLFLAICLALLLWGLNRSDRIYQYPFLMGAIFVSFLLPQAFALINNPGVVSKLALERVLLMSCLCAAMCWLGYQHKINTRLLKKLYIPLNERRLFKAGIILTIIGYIFRILLLRTNIQVGENSNWTGPATIYIFFAQVVEIAFAIFMLAVVKKPKFANVTAAIIAGYPIFVSAFLEGRRQNTFTFLIIIGISLLYVRRLLPPKLVVMILIIIGIFIIPLVGMLREEFWLAIVSGNLQNINLQSGFAKIIEGEILELRNAAILIEAAVKNNQYGYGTGFWDRIIFQYVPGQIVGLDFKNSLQFNWTSFDLSSLFGYSIPRGSTVTGIGDSFLEFGYFGCLIFACIAYFFKHLWISSVYQRSIFSQILYAGLISPTLVGVTHGIGRFIQEAIFQFIFVSWVAYYSKIKDKSSTFLNHSHSEIIEE
;
A
#
# COMPACT_ATOMS: atom_id res chain seq x y z
N MET A 1 -10.33 -28.13 -10.14
CA MET A 1 -9.62 -26.97 -10.70
C MET A 1 -8.89 -26.17 -9.62
N VAL A 2 -9.32 -26.23 -8.36
CA VAL A 2 -8.66 -25.59 -7.20
C VAL A 2 -7.14 -25.77 -7.17
N GLU A 3 -6.63 -27.00 -7.14
CA GLU A 3 -5.18 -27.28 -7.07
C GLU A 3 -4.43 -26.72 -8.29
N LEU A 4 -5.02 -26.83 -9.47
CA LEU A 4 -4.46 -26.25 -10.70
C LEU A 4 -4.28 -24.72 -10.56
N PHE A 5 -5.29 -24.01 -10.06
CA PHE A 5 -5.19 -22.57 -9.84
C PHE A 5 -4.21 -22.22 -8.72
N LEU A 6 -4.09 -23.03 -7.67
CA LEU A 6 -3.08 -22.85 -6.64
C LEU A 6 -1.66 -22.97 -7.22
N TYR A 7 -1.39 -24.02 -8.00
CA TYR A 7 -0.07 -24.20 -8.62
C TYR A 7 0.23 -23.14 -9.67
N LEU A 8 -0.78 -22.70 -10.43
CA LEU A 8 -0.64 -21.57 -11.33
C LEU A 8 -0.33 -20.28 -10.57
N PHE A 9 -1.03 -20.02 -9.47
CA PHE A 9 -0.79 -18.85 -8.62
C PHE A 9 0.62 -18.86 -8.04
N LEU A 10 1.07 -20.00 -7.52
CA LEU A 10 2.43 -20.22 -7.04
C LEU A 10 3.45 -19.94 -8.14
N ALA A 11 3.26 -20.49 -9.34
CA ALA A 11 4.16 -20.30 -10.47
C ALA A 11 4.27 -18.82 -10.89
N ILE A 12 3.15 -18.09 -10.95
CA ILE A 12 3.12 -16.65 -11.25
C ILE A 12 3.87 -15.86 -10.17
N CYS A 13 3.63 -16.16 -8.90
CA CYS A 13 4.30 -15.50 -7.78
C CYS A 13 5.82 -15.71 -7.81
N LEU A 14 6.26 -16.96 -8.05
CA LEU A 14 7.68 -17.28 -8.20
C LEU A 14 8.28 -16.60 -9.44
N ALA A 15 7.56 -16.54 -10.56
CA ALA A 15 8.01 -15.83 -11.75
C ALA A 15 8.23 -14.33 -11.50
N LEU A 16 7.35 -13.67 -10.74
CA LEU A 16 7.52 -12.26 -10.33
C LEU A 16 8.79 -12.06 -9.48
N LEU A 17 9.02 -12.95 -8.51
CA LEU A 17 10.21 -12.88 -7.66
C LEU A 17 11.49 -13.15 -8.44
N LEU A 18 11.51 -14.20 -9.26
CA LEU A 18 12.67 -14.55 -10.11
C LEU A 18 12.96 -13.45 -11.13
N TRP A 19 11.94 -12.86 -11.74
CA TRP A 19 12.08 -11.73 -12.65
C TRP A 19 12.79 -10.53 -11.98
N GLY A 20 12.45 -10.26 -10.72
CA GLY A 20 13.07 -9.19 -9.95
C GLY A 20 14.45 -9.54 -9.37
N LEU A 21 14.69 -10.79 -8.96
CA LEU A 21 15.99 -11.24 -8.47
C LEU A 21 17.03 -11.39 -9.59
N ASN A 22 16.59 -11.57 -10.84
CA ASN A 22 17.49 -11.67 -11.98
C ASN A 22 18.37 -10.42 -12.11
N ARG A 23 17.78 -9.23 -11.96
CA ARG A 23 18.53 -7.96 -11.97
C ARG A 23 18.30 -7.15 -10.70
N SER A 24 19.39 -6.74 -10.04
CA SER A 24 19.33 -6.05 -8.74
C SER A 24 18.52 -4.74 -8.76
N ASP A 25 18.46 -4.05 -9.91
CA ASP A 25 17.66 -2.82 -10.09
C ASP A 25 16.14 -3.05 -10.06
N ARG A 26 15.68 -4.29 -10.27
CA ARG A 26 14.26 -4.65 -10.28
C ARG A 26 13.67 -4.91 -8.89
N ILE A 27 14.51 -5.03 -7.86
CA ILE A 27 14.09 -5.32 -6.48
C ILE A 27 13.17 -4.23 -5.92
N TYR A 28 13.35 -2.98 -6.32
CA TYR A 28 12.47 -1.89 -5.91
C TYR A 28 11.34 -1.62 -6.90
N GLN A 29 11.24 -2.37 -7.99
CA GLN A 29 10.19 -2.21 -8.99
C GLN A 29 8.91 -2.89 -8.55
N TYR A 30 7.79 -2.29 -8.97
CA TYR A 30 6.45 -2.71 -8.61
C TYR A 30 6.17 -4.22 -8.73
N PRO A 31 6.49 -4.92 -9.85
CA PRO A 31 6.12 -6.33 -10.00
C PRO A 31 6.81 -7.23 -8.97
N PHE A 32 8.08 -6.95 -8.62
CA PHE A 32 8.80 -7.71 -7.61
C PHE A 32 8.19 -7.53 -6.22
N LEU A 33 7.89 -6.28 -5.85
CA LEU A 33 7.26 -5.97 -4.56
C LEU A 33 5.87 -6.59 -4.44
N MET A 34 5.08 -6.59 -5.52
CA MET A 34 3.80 -7.30 -5.57
C MET A 34 4.00 -8.81 -5.41
N GLY A 35 4.98 -9.41 -6.09
CA GLY A 35 5.33 -10.82 -5.91
C GLY A 35 5.67 -11.15 -4.46
N ALA A 36 6.44 -10.30 -3.78
CA ALA A 36 6.79 -10.48 -2.38
C ALA A 36 5.55 -10.47 -1.47
N ILE A 37 4.57 -9.58 -1.72
CA ILE A 37 3.32 -9.54 -0.94
C ILE A 37 2.41 -10.72 -1.26
N PHE A 38 2.26 -11.10 -2.53
CA PHE A 38 1.49 -12.29 -2.88
C PHE A 38 2.05 -13.55 -2.21
N VAL A 39 3.38 -13.71 -2.18
CA VAL A 39 4.04 -14.85 -1.51
C VAL A 39 3.97 -14.78 0.01
N SER A 40 4.23 -13.62 0.62
CA SER A 40 4.27 -13.49 2.08
C SER A 40 2.90 -13.44 2.75
N PHE A 41 1.87 -12.98 2.03
CA PHE A 41 0.55 -12.74 2.60
C PHE A 41 -0.53 -13.62 1.99
N LEU A 42 -0.67 -13.64 0.66
CA LEU A 42 -1.81 -14.26 0.00
C LEU A 42 -1.65 -15.78 -0.15
N LEU A 43 -0.44 -16.23 -0.49
CA LEU A 43 -0.14 -17.63 -0.75
C LEU A 43 -0.30 -18.53 0.49
N PRO A 44 0.17 -18.18 1.70
CA PRO A 44 -0.08 -18.97 2.90
C PRO A 44 -1.58 -19.09 3.19
N GLN A 45 -2.33 -18.00 2.99
CA GLN A 45 -3.78 -18.01 3.15
C GLN A 45 -4.49 -18.85 2.09
N ALA A 46 -3.97 -18.91 0.86
CA ALA A 46 -4.50 -19.78 -0.18
C ALA A 46 -4.36 -21.27 0.22
N PHE A 47 -3.19 -21.68 0.73
CA PHE A 47 -3.00 -23.03 1.26
C PHE A 47 -3.93 -23.31 2.46
N ALA A 48 -3.99 -22.39 3.42
CA ALA A 48 -4.86 -22.54 4.60
C ALA A 48 -6.35 -22.61 4.21
N LEU A 49 -6.78 -21.82 3.23
CA LEU A 49 -8.17 -21.80 2.78
C LEU A 49 -8.57 -23.09 2.03
N ILE A 50 -7.63 -23.71 1.30
CA ILE A 50 -7.89 -24.99 0.62
C ILE A 50 -8.03 -26.12 1.64
N ASN A 51 -7.16 -26.13 2.66
CA ASN A 51 -7.18 -27.15 3.70
C ASN A 51 -8.36 -26.96 4.67
N ASN A 52 -8.70 -25.70 4.98
CA ASN A 52 -9.75 -25.31 5.92
C ASN A 52 -10.73 -24.31 5.28
N PRO A 53 -11.58 -24.77 4.33
CA PRO A 53 -12.48 -23.90 3.57
C PRO A 53 -13.60 -23.29 4.43
N GLY A 54 -13.99 -23.96 5.52
CA GLY A 54 -15.11 -23.51 6.36
C GLY A 54 -16.41 -23.46 5.54
N VAL A 55 -17.07 -22.30 5.54
CA VAL A 55 -18.32 -22.07 4.79
C VAL A 55 -18.14 -21.81 3.29
N VAL A 56 -16.89 -21.75 2.80
CA VAL A 56 -16.59 -21.41 1.40
C VAL A 56 -16.89 -22.60 0.49
N SER A 57 -17.74 -22.38 -0.52
CA SER A 57 -18.01 -23.41 -1.52
C SER A 57 -16.78 -23.68 -2.40
N LYS A 58 -16.68 -24.91 -2.94
CA LYS A 58 -15.61 -25.28 -3.88
C LYS A 58 -15.55 -24.33 -5.08
N LEU A 59 -16.69 -23.86 -5.57
CA LEU A 59 -16.77 -22.94 -6.70
C LEU A 59 -16.23 -21.56 -6.33
N ALA A 60 -16.56 -21.03 -5.14
CA ALA A 60 -16.00 -19.77 -4.65
C ALA A 60 -14.48 -19.84 -4.47
N LEU A 61 -13.97 -20.98 -4.01
CA LEU A 61 -12.54 -21.25 -3.90
C LEU A 61 -11.85 -21.21 -5.28
N GLU A 62 -12.46 -21.82 -6.31
CA GLU A 62 -11.96 -21.76 -7.68
C GLU A 62 -11.95 -20.33 -8.22
N ARG A 63 -13.01 -19.55 -7.95
CA ARG A 63 -13.11 -18.15 -8.40
C ARG A 63 -12.07 -17.25 -7.75
N VAL A 64 -11.87 -17.34 -6.43
CA VAL A 64 -10.91 -16.48 -5.72
C VAL A 64 -9.47 -16.80 -6.10
N LEU A 65 -9.13 -18.07 -6.32
CA LEU A 65 -7.78 -18.47 -6.76
C LEU A 65 -7.52 -18.05 -8.21
N LEU A 66 -8.50 -18.21 -9.11
CA LEU A 66 -8.40 -17.71 -10.47
C LEU A 66 -8.23 -16.19 -10.49
N MET A 67 -9.03 -15.45 -9.72
CA MET A 67 -8.90 -14.00 -9.61
C MET A 67 -7.52 -13.60 -9.06
N SER A 68 -7.00 -14.34 -8.08
CA SER A 68 -5.64 -14.13 -7.54
C SER A 68 -4.56 -14.32 -8.62
N CYS A 69 -4.68 -15.36 -9.46
CA CYS A 69 -3.79 -15.56 -10.62
C CYS A 69 -3.84 -14.37 -11.59
N LEU A 70 -5.04 -13.94 -11.95
CA LEU A 70 -5.24 -12.83 -12.88
C LEU A 70 -4.65 -11.52 -12.34
N CYS A 71 -4.92 -11.17 -11.08
CA CYS A 71 -4.37 -9.97 -10.46
C CYS A 71 -2.83 -10.00 -10.41
N ALA A 72 -2.23 -11.12 -9.99
CA ALA A 72 -0.77 -11.25 -9.94
C ALA A 72 -0.13 -11.19 -11.34
N ALA A 73 -0.73 -11.83 -12.35
CA ALA A 73 -0.25 -11.75 -13.73
C ALA A 73 -0.35 -10.32 -14.28
N MET A 74 -1.44 -9.62 -13.99
CA MET A 74 -1.67 -8.24 -14.42
C MET A 74 -0.66 -7.25 -13.82
N CYS A 75 -0.13 -7.51 -12.62
CA CYS A 75 0.97 -6.72 -12.05
C CYS A 75 2.23 -6.72 -12.94
N TRP A 76 2.52 -7.83 -13.63
CA TRP A 76 3.64 -7.89 -14.57
C TRP A 76 3.26 -7.36 -15.94
N LEU A 77 2.12 -7.81 -16.49
CA LEU A 77 1.67 -7.43 -17.84
C LEU A 77 1.49 -5.92 -17.98
N GLY A 78 0.85 -5.27 -17.00
CA GLY A 78 0.70 -3.81 -16.99
C GLY A 78 2.04 -3.08 -16.92
N TYR A 79 3.02 -3.64 -16.19
CA TYR A 79 4.37 -3.08 -16.10
C TYR A 79 5.18 -3.25 -17.38
N GLN A 80 4.92 -4.28 -18.19
CA GLN A 80 5.61 -4.47 -19.47
C GLN A 80 5.10 -3.55 -20.59
N HIS A 81 3.93 -2.95 -20.43
CA HIS A 81 3.35 -2.09 -21.47
C HIS A 81 4.26 -0.92 -21.86
N LYS A 82 4.21 -0.51 -23.13
CA LYS A 82 5.10 0.53 -23.69
C LYS A 82 4.95 1.87 -22.96
N ILE A 83 6.06 2.57 -22.87
CA ILE A 83 6.15 3.86 -22.20
C ILE A 83 5.39 4.91 -23.01
N ASN A 84 4.55 5.69 -22.35
CA ASN A 84 3.90 6.85 -22.92
C ASN A 84 4.71 8.11 -22.61
N THR A 85 5.36 8.65 -23.64
CA THR A 85 6.21 9.84 -23.55
C THR A 85 5.45 11.08 -23.08
N ARG A 86 4.15 11.21 -23.40
CA ARG A 86 3.32 12.34 -22.94
C ARG A 86 3.11 12.29 -21.43
N LEU A 87 2.87 11.10 -20.89
CA LEU A 87 2.70 10.92 -19.43
C LEU A 87 4.02 11.18 -18.70
N LEU A 88 5.15 10.69 -19.22
CA LEU A 88 6.46 10.98 -18.65
C LEU A 88 6.76 12.49 -18.59
N LYS A 89 6.47 13.23 -19.66
CA LYS A 89 6.64 14.69 -19.68
C LYS A 89 5.82 15.40 -18.58
N LYS A 90 4.62 14.91 -18.26
CA LYS A 90 3.79 15.45 -17.18
C LYS A 90 4.34 15.15 -15.79
N LEU A 91 5.02 14.01 -15.62
CA LEU A 91 5.63 13.60 -14.35
C LEU A 91 6.97 14.30 -14.07
N TYR A 92 7.60 14.89 -15.09
CA TYR A 92 8.78 15.72 -14.95
C TYR A 92 8.41 17.16 -14.57
N ILE A 93 8.52 17.47 -13.28
CA ILE A 93 8.29 18.83 -12.75
C ILE A 93 9.60 19.34 -12.16
N PRO A 94 10.21 20.41 -12.71
CA PRO A 94 11.45 20.96 -12.16
C PRO A 94 11.16 21.69 -10.83
N LEU A 95 11.78 21.23 -9.75
CA LEU A 95 11.56 21.73 -8.39
C LEU A 95 12.80 22.43 -7.82
N ASN A 96 12.58 23.54 -7.12
CA ASN A 96 13.60 24.22 -6.33
C ASN A 96 13.76 23.54 -4.96
N GLU A 97 14.92 22.95 -4.70
CA GLU A 97 15.20 22.21 -3.46
C GLU A 97 15.03 23.03 -2.18
N ARG A 98 15.34 24.35 -2.20
CA ARG A 98 15.17 25.20 -1.00
C ARG A 98 13.71 25.42 -0.67
N ARG A 99 12.86 25.63 -1.69
CA ARG A 99 11.40 25.75 -1.49
C ARG A 99 10.80 24.41 -1.08
N LEU A 100 11.26 23.32 -1.69
CA LEU A 100 10.84 21.97 -1.34
C LEU A 100 11.14 21.64 0.13
N PHE A 101 12.35 21.99 0.60
CA PHE A 101 12.73 21.82 2.00
C PHE A 101 11.82 22.61 2.96
N LYS A 102 11.51 23.88 2.62
CA LYS A 102 10.57 24.71 3.40
C LYS A 102 9.16 24.11 3.42
N ALA A 103 8.68 23.59 2.29
CA ALA A 103 7.40 22.90 2.23
C ALA A 103 7.40 21.64 3.12
N GLY A 104 8.49 20.87 3.13
CA GLY A 104 8.69 19.77 4.07
C GLY A 104 8.55 20.19 5.53
N ILE A 105 9.13 21.33 5.94
CA ILE A 105 9.01 21.86 7.31
C ILE A 105 7.54 22.15 7.65
N ILE A 106 6.82 22.82 6.73
CA ILE A 106 5.40 23.13 6.93
C ILE A 106 4.58 21.86 7.08
N LEU A 107 4.80 20.86 6.24
CA LEU A 107 4.13 19.56 6.34
C LEU A 107 4.43 18.86 7.68
N THR A 108 5.68 18.89 8.15
CA THR A 108 6.03 18.34 9.46
C THR A 108 5.28 19.05 10.58
N ILE A 109 5.22 20.39 10.57
CA ILE A 109 4.49 21.16 11.57
C ILE A 109 2.99 20.78 11.56
N ILE A 110 2.37 20.75 10.39
CA ILE A 110 0.96 20.34 10.24
C ILE A 110 0.75 18.93 10.80
N GLY A 111 1.59 17.97 10.40
CA GLY A 111 1.48 16.59 10.86
C GLY A 111 1.58 16.44 12.38
N TYR A 112 2.50 17.19 13.01
CA TYR A 112 2.65 17.21 14.47
C TYR A 112 1.47 17.89 15.19
N ILE A 113 0.98 19.02 14.68
CA ILE A 113 -0.19 19.71 15.25
C ILE A 113 -1.38 18.74 15.30
N PHE A 114 -1.70 18.10 14.18
CA PHE A 114 -2.83 17.18 14.11
C PHE A 114 -2.62 15.90 14.94
N ARG A 115 -1.37 15.41 15.07
CA ARG A 115 -1.08 14.29 15.97
C ARG A 115 -1.24 14.67 17.45
N ILE A 116 -0.88 15.89 17.85
CA ILE A 116 -1.11 16.40 19.21
C ILE A 116 -2.61 16.55 19.48
N LEU A 117 -3.37 17.07 18.51
CA LEU A 117 -4.83 17.16 18.63
C LEU A 117 -5.48 15.77 18.76
N LEU A 118 -4.99 14.78 18.02
CA LEU A 118 -5.45 13.39 18.13
C LEU A 118 -5.23 12.83 19.54
N LEU A 119 -4.07 13.04 20.15
CA LEU A 119 -3.76 12.57 21.50
C LEU A 119 -4.66 13.19 22.58
N ARG A 120 -5.26 14.35 22.32
CA ARG A 120 -6.15 15.06 23.25
C ARG A 120 -7.63 14.78 23.01
N THR A 121 -7.95 13.91 22.04
CA THR A 121 -9.33 13.67 21.62
C THR A 121 -9.78 12.29 22.07
N ASN A 122 -10.99 12.21 22.63
CA ASN A 122 -11.63 10.93 22.92
C ASN A 122 -12.01 10.25 21.60
N ILE A 123 -11.42 9.09 21.34
CA ILE A 123 -11.66 8.33 20.12
C ILE A 123 -13.08 7.76 20.18
N GLN A 124 -13.91 8.19 19.24
CA GLN A 124 -15.24 7.61 19.03
C GLN A 124 -15.12 6.45 18.07
N VAL A 125 -15.81 5.35 18.37
CA VAL A 125 -15.82 4.13 17.56
C VAL A 125 -17.25 3.91 17.08
N GLY A 126 -17.44 3.84 15.75
CA GLY A 126 -18.73 3.54 15.14
C GLY A 126 -19.08 2.06 15.18
N GLU A 127 -20.28 1.71 14.71
CA GLU A 127 -20.82 0.34 14.72
C GLU A 127 -19.92 -0.68 14.01
N ASN A 128 -19.24 -0.27 12.94
CA ASN A 128 -18.30 -1.10 12.19
C ASN A 128 -16.88 -1.14 12.79
N SER A 129 -16.70 -0.77 14.06
CA SER A 129 -15.40 -0.66 14.74
C SER A 129 -14.41 0.34 14.11
N ASN A 130 -14.87 1.14 13.14
CA ASN A 130 -14.09 2.22 12.54
C ASN A 130 -14.11 3.45 13.45
N TRP A 131 -13.01 4.20 13.47
CA TRP A 131 -12.98 5.49 14.16
C TRP A 131 -13.96 6.45 13.48
N THR A 132 -14.69 7.19 14.30
CA THR A 132 -15.62 8.24 13.88
C THR A 132 -15.25 9.55 14.58
N GLY A 133 -15.91 10.63 14.19
CA GLY A 133 -15.69 11.92 14.83
C GLY A 133 -14.38 12.62 14.41
N PRO A 134 -13.96 13.64 15.16
CA PRO A 134 -12.79 14.48 14.85
C PRO A 134 -11.47 13.72 14.72
N ALA A 135 -11.33 12.57 15.39
CA ALA A 135 -10.14 11.74 15.32
C ALA A 135 -9.79 11.32 13.87
N THR A 136 -10.79 11.11 13.02
CA THR A 136 -10.61 10.77 11.60
C THR A 136 -10.00 11.91 10.78
N ILE A 137 -10.38 13.15 11.08
CA ILE A 137 -9.82 14.36 10.44
C ILE A 137 -8.37 14.53 10.88
N TYR A 138 -8.09 14.31 12.17
CA TYR A 138 -6.75 14.49 12.71
C TYR A 138 -5.77 13.44 12.17
N ILE A 139 -6.17 12.17 12.09
CA ILE A 139 -5.30 11.15 11.49
C ILE A 139 -5.07 11.39 10.00
N PHE A 140 -6.08 11.88 9.27
CA PHE A 140 -5.96 12.25 7.85
C PHE A 140 -4.85 13.29 7.64
N PHE A 141 -4.88 14.40 8.38
CA PHE A 141 -3.84 15.42 8.25
C PHE A 141 -2.51 15.03 8.90
N ALA A 142 -2.50 14.17 9.93
CA ALA A 142 -1.25 13.69 10.54
C ALA A 142 -0.37 12.91 9.56
N GLN A 143 -0.97 12.24 8.56
CA GLN A 143 -0.25 11.42 7.58
C GLN A 143 0.64 12.23 6.62
N VAL A 144 0.46 13.56 6.51
CA VAL A 144 1.34 14.40 5.67
C VAL A 144 2.81 14.37 6.10
N VAL A 145 3.09 13.94 7.34
CA VAL A 145 4.45 13.75 7.87
C VAL A 145 5.25 12.71 7.07
N GLU A 146 4.59 11.73 6.45
CA GLU A 146 5.25 10.71 5.62
C GLU A 146 5.83 11.34 4.35
N ILE A 147 5.12 12.30 3.76
CA ILE A 147 5.59 13.08 2.61
C ILE A 147 6.79 13.95 3.01
N ALA A 148 6.70 14.61 4.17
CA ALA A 148 7.79 15.42 4.71
C ALA A 148 9.05 14.58 4.95
N PHE A 149 8.88 13.38 5.52
CA PHE A 149 9.98 12.45 5.75
C PHE A 149 10.65 12.03 4.43
N ALA A 150 9.87 11.71 3.37
CA ALA A 150 10.42 11.42 2.06
C ALA A 150 11.25 12.58 1.47
N ILE A 151 10.76 13.81 1.60
CA ILE A 151 11.49 15.02 1.16
C ILE A 151 12.83 15.14 1.90
N PHE A 152 12.82 15.05 3.23
CA PHE A 152 14.03 15.22 4.02
C PHE A 152 15.01 14.08 3.86
N MET A 153 14.54 12.83 3.71
CA MET A 153 15.40 11.69 3.44
C MET A 153 16.15 11.85 2.11
N LEU A 154 15.49 12.29 1.04
CA LEU A 154 16.18 12.62 -0.22
C LEU A 154 17.24 13.71 -0.02
N ALA A 155 16.92 14.75 0.76
CA ALA A 155 17.85 15.84 1.06
C ALA A 155 19.07 15.39 1.89
N VAL A 156 18.88 14.52 2.89
CA VAL A 156 19.93 13.95 3.74
C VAL A 156 20.89 13.12 2.91
N VAL A 157 20.38 12.18 2.12
CA VAL A 157 21.23 11.28 1.33
C VAL A 157 22.06 12.06 0.30
N LYS A 158 21.48 13.13 -0.25
CA LYS A 158 22.15 14.04 -1.21
C LYS A 158 23.23 14.89 -0.54
N LYS A 159 22.91 15.52 0.59
CA LYS A 159 23.82 16.36 1.36
C LYS A 159 23.53 16.19 2.87
N PRO A 160 24.34 15.42 3.62
CA PRO A 160 24.10 15.16 5.04
C PRO A 160 24.52 16.36 5.90
N LYS A 161 23.82 17.48 5.74
CA LYS A 161 23.98 18.67 6.58
C LYS A 161 23.18 18.49 7.87
N PHE A 162 23.65 19.09 8.96
CA PHE A 162 22.94 19.08 10.25
C PHE A 162 21.45 19.42 10.10
N ALA A 163 21.11 20.49 9.39
CA ALA A 163 19.72 20.87 9.16
C ALA A 163 18.87 19.78 8.47
N ASN A 164 19.43 19.08 7.48
CA ASN A 164 18.71 18.03 6.76
C ASN A 164 18.50 16.81 7.66
N VAL A 165 19.55 16.42 8.40
CA VAL A 165 19.52 15.27 9.31
C VAL A 165 18.52 15.52 10.43
N THR A 166 18.58 16.68 11.08
CA THR A 166 17.64 17.06 12.13
C THR A 166 16.20 17.09 11.62
N ALA A 167 15.95 17.66 10.44
CA ALA A 167 14.61 17.67 9.85
C ALA A 167 14.09 16.26 9.54
N ALA A 168 14.95 15.38 9.02
CA ALA A 168 14.59 13.98 8.74
C ALA A 168 14.31 13.19 10.03
N ILE A 169 15.09 13.39 11.10
CA ILE A 169 14.86 12.76 12.41
C ILE A 169 13.53 13.23 12.99
N ILE A 170 13.26 14.55 12.98
CA ILE A 170 12.00 15.10 13.49
C ILE A 170 10.81 14.55 12.70
N ALA A 171 10.83 14.61 11.36
CA ALA A 171 9.73 14.08 10.55
C ALA A 171 9.59 12.55 10.65
N GLY A 172 10.72 11.83 10.81
CA GLY A 172 10.77 10.37 10.88
C GLY A 172 10.38 9.80 12.24
N TYR A 173 10.56 10.54 13.33
CA TYR A 173 10.22 10.11 14.70
C TYR A 173 8.79 9.56 14.85
N PRO A 174 7.71 10.25 14.43
CA PRO A 174 6.35 9.73 14.54
C PRO A 174 6.11 8.43 13.78
N ILE A 175 6.82 8.26 12.65
CA ILE A 175 6.76 7.06 11.82
C ILE A 175 7.54 5.93 12.50
N PHE A 176 8.72 6.23 13.03
CA PHE A 176 9.57 5.30 13.78
C PHE A 176 8.87 4.75 15.02
N VAL A 177 8.25 5.62 15.83
CA VAL A 177 7.46 5.21 17.00
C VAL A 177 6.34 4.26 16.58
N SER A 178 5.59 4.61 15.53
CA SER A 178 4.49 3.75 15.07
C SER A 178 4.97 2.43 14.46
N ALA A 179 6.11 2.46 13.76
CA ALA A 179 6.73 1.29 13.14
C ALA A 179 7.29 0.31 14.18
N PHE A 180 8.07 0.80 15.14
CA PHE A 180 8.91 -0.03 16.00
C PHE A 180 8.47 -0.06 17.47
N LEU A 181 7.65 0.86 17.97
CA LEU A 181 7.14 0.80 19.35
C LEU A 181 5.68 0.33 19.36
N GLU A 182 4.86 0.84 18.46
CA GLU A 182 3.49 0.35 18.33
C GLU A 182 3.47 -0.98 17.56
N GLY A 183 4.44 -1.25 16.68
CA GLY A 183 4.50 -2.46 15.86
C GLY A 183 3.55 -2.45 14.65
N ARG A 184 3.33 -1.28 14.03
CA ARG A 184 2.50 -1.16 12.82
C ARG A 184 3.32 -1.55 11.58
N ARG A 185 3.08 -2.77 11.07
CA ARG A 185 3.75 -3.36 9.89
C ARG A 185 3.80 -2.41 8.68
N GLN A 186 2.69 -1.73 8.39
CA GLN A 186 2.60 -0.75 7.28
C GLN A 186 3.62 0.39 7.48
N ASN A 187 3.65 0.99 8.66
CA ASN A 187 4.57 2.10 8.97
C ASN A 187 6.03 1.63 8.96
N THR A 188 6.33 0.42 9.44
CA THR A 188 7.68 -0.16 9.36
C THR A 188 8.13 -0.28 7.91
N PHE A 189 7.27 -0.81 7.05
CA PHE A 189 7.58 -0.96 5.64
C PHE A 189 7.72 0.40 4.95
N THR A 190 6.80 1.35 5.20
CA THR A 190 6.89 2.74 4.68
C THR A 190 8.21 3.39 5.07
N PHE A 191 8.61 3.30 6.33
CA PHE A 191 9.86 3.88 6.84
C PHE A 191 11.09 3.30 6.14
N LEU A 192 11.18 1.97 6.06
CA LEU A 192 12.31 1.28 5.43
C LEU A 192 12.37 1.54 3.92
N ILE A 193 11.22 1.58 3.23
CA ILE A 193 11.17 1.85 1.80
C ILE A 193 11.57 3.29 1.47
N ILE A 194 11.10 4.27 2.23
CA ILE A 194 11.51 5.67 2.00
C ILE A 194 13.04 5.80 2.12
N ILE A 195 13.66 5.15 3.11
CA ILE A 195 15.12 5.12 3.26
C ILE A 195 15.78 4.40 2.09
N GLY A 196 15.38 3.16 1.80
CA GLY A 196 15.99 2.32 0.77
C GLY A 196 15.93 2.94 -0.62
N ILE A 197 14.78 3.53 -0.97
CA ILE A 197 14.58 4.20 -2.26
C ILE A 197 15.32 5.53 -2.34
N SER A 198 15.41 6.28 -1.24
CA SER A 198 16.23 7.49 -1.21
C SER A 198 17.72 7.18 -1.44
N LEU A 199 18.22 6.09 -0.85
CA LEU A 199 19.57 5.58 -1.08
C LEU A 199 19.76 5.12 -2.53
N LEU A 200 18.79 4.43 -3.11
CA LEU A 200 18.81 4.04 -4.52
C LEU A 200 18.90 5.26 -5.44
N TYR A 201 18.04 6.26 -5.27
CA TYR A 201 17.96 7.37 -6.21
C TYR A 201 19.20 8.26 -6.20
N VAL A 202 19.78 8.48 -5.03
CA VAL A 202 20.90 9.41 -4.88
C VAL A 202 22.25 8.71 -4.96
N ARG A 203 22.39 7.53 -4.34
CA ARG A 203 23.66 6.80 -4.22
C ARG A 203 23.73 5.57 -5.11
N ARG A 204 22.65 5.21 -5.81
CA ARG A 204 22.55 3.98 -6.64
C ARG A 204 22.87 2.71 -5.84
N LEU A 205 22.64 2.74 -4.54
CA LEU A 205 22.85 1.58 -3.67
C LEU A 205 21.71 0.60 -3.84
N LEU A 206 22.06 -0.59 -4.33
CA LEU A 206 21.14 -1.71 -4.49
C LEU A 206 21.36 -2.68 -3.32
N PRO A 207 20.28 -3.20 -2.71
CA PRO A 207 20.41 -4.17 -1.63
C PRO A 207 21.02 -5.47 -2.18
N PRO A 208 21.90 -6.14 -1.42
CA PRO A 208 22.40 -7.45 -1.81
C PRO A 208 21.24 -8.44 -1.96
N LYS A 209 21.26 -9.27 -3.02
CA LYS A 209 20.19 -10.25 -3.30
C LYS A 209 19.93 -11.18 -2.12
N LEU A 210 20.98 -11.59 -1.40
CA LEU A 210 20.88 -12.44 -0.22
C LEU A 210 20.06 -11.78 0.90
N VAL A 211 20.29 -10.50 1.17
CA VAL A 211 19.53 -9.75 2.18
C VAL A 211 18.05 -9.72 1.81
N VAL A 212 17.74 -9.50 0.54
CA VAL A 212 16.36 -9.44 0.04
C VAL A 212 15.66 -10.80 0.13
N MET A 213 16.35 -11.90 -0.21
CA MET A 213 15.82 -13.24 -0.05
C MET A 213 15.54 -13.57 1.42
N ILE A 214 16.47 -13.22 2.32
CA ILE A 214 16.28 -13.38 3.77
C ILE A 214 15.08 -12.56 4.24
N LEU A 215 14.92 -11.31 3.78
CA LEU A 215 13.78 -10.47 4.13
C LEU A 215 12.45 -11.02 3.61
N ILE A 216 12.40 -11.65 2.44
CA ILE A 216 11.20 -12.33 1.95
C ILE A 216 10.85 -13.53 2.83
N ILE A 217 11.84 -14.36 3.18
CA ILE A 217 11.63 -15.51 4.07
C ILE A 217 11.13 -15.04 5.44
N ILE A 218 11.78 -14.03 6.02
CA ILE A 218 11.31 -13.36 7.23
C ILE A 218 9.89 -12.83 7.05
N GLY A 219 9.59 -12.23 5.91
CA GLY A 219 8.26 -11.73 5.58
C GLY A 219 7.16 -12.80 5.60
N ILE A 220 7.46 -14.00 5.08
CA ILE A 220 6.52 -15.13 5.04
C ILE A 220 6.19 -15.64 6.44
N PHE A 221 7.20 -15.77 7.32
CA PHE A 221 7.02 -16.42 8.62
C PHE A 221 6.78 -15.44 9.77
N ILE A 222 7.56 -14.37 9.84
CA ILE A 222 7.56 -13.45 10.99
C ILE A 222 6.41 -12.46 10.92
N ILE A 223 6.08 -11.94 9.73
CA ILE A 223 5.01 -10.93 9.62
C ILE A 223 3.70 -11.49 10.15
N PRO A 224 3.16 -12.64 9.68
CA PRO A 224 1.91 -13.19 10.19
C PRO A 224 1.95 -13.41 11.71
N LEU A 225 3.03 -14.02 12.21
CA LEU A 225 3.21 -14.37 13.61
C LEU A 225 3.23 -13.15 14.54
N VAL A 226 3.96 -12.08 14.18
CA VAL A 226 4.05 -10.85 14.97
C VAL A 226 2.72 -10.11 15.09
N GLY A 227 1.82 -10.21 14.12
CA GLY A 227 0.51 -9.54 14.28
C GLY A 227 -0.50 -10.35 15.05
N MET A 228 -0.39 -11.68 15.09
CA MET A 228 -1.25 -12.48 15.97
C MET A 228 -0.80 -12.41 17.43
N LEU A 229 0.51 -12.46 17.66
CA LEU A 229 1.10 -12.42 19.00
C LEU A 229 1.50 -10.99 19.41
N ARG A 230 0.93 -9.95 18.81
CA ARG A 230 1.45 -8.57 18.95
C ARG A 230 1.53 -8.11 20.40
N GLU A 231 0.47 -8.32 21.17
CA GLU A 231 0.42 -7.91 22.58
C GLU A 231 1.40 -8.72 23.43
N GLU A 232 1.40 -10.05 23.27
CA GLU A 232 2.32 -10.96 23.96
C GLU A 232 3.79 -10.70 23.60
N PHE A 233 4.06 -10.37 22.34
CA PHE A 233 5.38 -10.04 21.82
C PHE A 233 5.94 -8.77 22.45
N TRP A 234 5.12 -7.70 22.53
CA TRP A 234 5.54 -6.46 23.18
C TRP A 234 5.70 -6.62 24.69
N LEU A 235 4.79 -7.36 25.34
CA LEU A 235 4.93 -7.70 26.76
C LEU A 235 6.19 -8.52 27.03
N ALA A 236 6.53 -9.49 26.17
CA ALA A 236 7.75 -10.29 26.28
C ALA A 236 9.03 -9.46 26.09
N ILE A 237 9.03 -8.51 25.14
CA ILE A 237 10.17 -7.59 24.95
C ILE A 237 10.34 -6.68 26.18
N VAL A 238 9.25 -6.09 26.68
CA VAL A 238 9.28 -5.17 27.83
C VAL A 238 9.65 -5.89 29.13
N SER A 239 9.16 -7.12 29.32
CA SER A 239 9.47 -7.94 30.50
C SER A 239 10.81 -8.67 30.41
N GLY A 240 11.50 -8.62 29.27
CA GLY A 240 12.76 -9.34 29.03
C GLY A 240 12.62 -10.86 28.96
N ASN A 241 11.39 -11.39 28.92
CA ASN A 241 11.11 -12.82 29.02
C ASN A 241 10.61 -13.40 27.68
N LEU A 242 11.52 -13.49 26.71
CA LEU A 242 11.25 -13.99 25.36
C LEU A 242 10.83 -15.48 25.30
N GLN A 243 11.00 -16.23 26.40
CA GLN A 243 10.61 -17.65 26.48
C GLN A 243 9.09 -17.85 26.57
N ASN A 244 8.32 -16.81 26.90
CA ASN A 244 6.86 -16.90 27.00
C ASN A 244 6.15 -16.81 25.63
N ILE A 245 6.87 -16.51 24.55
CA ILE A 245 6.28 -16.48 23.20
C ILE A 245 6.15 -17.92 22.71
N ASN A 246 4.95 -18.49 22.82
CA ASN A 246 4.66 -19.81 22.28
C ASN A 246 4.55 -19.73 20.75
N LEU A 247 5.71 -19.76 20.07
CA LEU A 247 5.79 -19.73 18.61
C LEU A 247 5.00 -20.88 17.96
N GLN A 248 4.94 -22.03 18.63
CA GLN A 248 4.26 -23.23 18.12
C GLN A 248 2.74 -23.03 18.04
N SER A 249 2.12 -22.40 19.03
CA SER A 249 0.69 -22.07 18.97
C SER A 249 0.38 -21.00 17.93
N GLY A 250 1.30 -20.04 17.72
CA GLY A 250 1.22 -19.06 16.63
C GLY A 250 1.23 -19.71 15.25
N PHE A 251 2.12 -20.67 15.00
CA PHE A 251 2.14 -21.41 13.73
C PHE A 251 0.92 -22.32 13.55
N ALA A 252 0.47 -23.00 14.61
CA ALA A 252 -0.73 -23.84 14.57
C ALA A 252 -1.97 -23.04 14.17
N LYS A 253 -2.19 -21.86 14.78
CA LYS A 253 -3.32 -20.97 14.44
C LYS A 253 -3.29 -20.44 13.00
N ILE A 254 -2.10 -20.16 12.45
CA ILE A 254 -1.96 -19.76 11.04
C ILE A 254 -2.36 -20.91 10.11
N ILE A 255 -1.96 -22.14 10.46
CA ILE A 255 -2.26 -23.35 9.68
C ILE A 255 -3.74 -23.74 9.81
N GLU A 256 -4.31 -23.61 11.01
CA GLU A 256 -5.72 -23.85 11.31
C GLU A 256 -6.64 -22.86 10.59
N GLY A 257 -6.15 -21.64 10.30
CA GLY A 257 -6.84 -20.69 9.45
C GLY A 257 -8.13 -20.12 10.08
N GLU A 258 -8.10 -19.83 11.38
CA GLU A 258 -9.25 -19.25 12.09
C GLU A 258 -9.70 -17.92 11.46
N ILE A 259 -8.76 -17.02 11.15
CA ILE A 259 -9.03 -15.73 10.48
C ILE A 259 -8.25 -15.67 9.16
N LEU A 260 -8.97 -15.74 8.04
CA LEU A 260 -8.40 -15.67 6.69
C LEU A 260 -9.07 -14.53 5.91
N GLU A 261 -8.31 -13.50 5.56
CA GLU A 261 -8.83 -12.38 4.75
C GLU A 261 -9.18 -12.84 3.33
N LEU A 262 -8.48 -13.86 2.84
CA LEU A 262 -8.82 -14.52 1.58
C LEU A 262 -10.16 -15.28 1.65
N ARG A 263 -10.58 -15.76 2.84
CA ARG A 263 -11.92 -16.35 3.05
C ARG A 263 -13.00 -15.29 2.90
N ASN A 264 -12.81 -14.10 3.50
CA ASN A 264 -13.72 -12.97 3.30
C ASN A 264 -13.89 -12.66 1.82
N ALA A 265 -12.77 -12.59 1.07
CA ALA A 265 -12.80 -12.35 -0.36
C ALA A 265 -13.56 -13.46 -1.13
N ALA A 266 -13.35 -14.73 -0.80
CA ALA A 266 -14.05 -15.84 -1.45
C ALA A 266 -15.58 -15.78 -1.24
N ILE A 267 -16.02 -15.49 -0.01
CA ILE A 267 -17.45 -15.39 0.34
C ILE A 267 -18.08 -14.18 -0.35
N LEU A 268 -17.39 -13.04 -0.39
CA LEU A 268 -17.87 -11.84 -1.08
C LEU A 268 -17.98 -12.05 -2.59
N ILE A 269 -17.00 -12.73 -3.21
CA ILE A 269 -17.07 -13.15 -4.61
C ILE A 269 -18.28 -14.05 -4.85
N GLU A 270 -18.55 -15.01 -3.95
CA GLU A 270 -19.73 -15.87 -4.06
C GLU A 270 -21.03 -15.07 -3.94
N ALA A 271 -21.10 -14.12 -3.00
CA ALA A 271 -22.25 -13.24 -2.81
C ALA A 271 -22.55 -12.41 -4.07
N ALA A 272 -21.52 -11.78 -4.65
CA ALA A 272 -21.66 -10.99 -5.87
C ALA A 272 -22.16 -11.83 -7.05
N VAL A 273 -21.64 -13.05 -7.21
CA VAL A 273 -22.08 -13.94 -8.29
C VAL A 273 -23.50 -14.46 -8.06
N LYS A 274 -23.87 -14.86 -6.84
CA LYS A 274 -25.22 -15.35 -6.53
C LYS A 274 -26.29 -14.28 -6.74
N ASN A 275 -25.98 -13.04 -6.36
CA ASN A 275 -26.90 -11.92 -6.47
C ASN A 275 -26.80 -11.20 -7.83
N ASN A 276 -25.85 -11.60 -8.70
CA ASN A 276 -25.52 -10.93 -9.94
C ASN A 276 -25.32 -9.41 -9.75
N GLN A 277 -24.67 -9.03 -8.65
CA GLN A 277 -24.57 -7.66 -8.17
C GLN A 277 -23.09 -7.26 -8.09
N TYR A 278 -22.73 -6.29 -8.93
CA TYR A 278 -21.38 -5.72 -9.03
C TYR A 278 -21.44 -4.22 -8.80
N GLY A 279 -20.38 -3.65 -8.21
CA GLY A 279 -20.33 -2.23 -7.83
C GLY A 279 -20.03 -1.28 -9.00
N TYR A 280 -19.41 -1.74 -10.07
CA TYR A 280 -18.99 -0.91 -11.22
C TYR A 280 -18.16 0.34 -10.84
N GLY A 281 -17.44 0.27 -9.72
CA GLY A 281 -16.62 1.36 -9.17
C GLY A 281 -17.32 2.17 -8.08
N THR A 282 -18.60 1.94 -7.79
CA THR A 282 -19.33 2.68 -6.74
C THR A 282 -18.75 2.41 -5.36
N GLY A 283 -18.25 1.21 -5.06
CA GLY A 283 -17.64 0.95 -3.76
C GLY A 283 -16.32 1.70 -3.57
N PHE A 284 -15.56 1.92 -4.65
CA PHE A 284 -14.38 2.80 -4.60
C PHE A 284 -14.76 4.26 -4.37
N TRP A 285 -15.83 4.72 -5.02
CA TRP A 285 -16.38 6.05 -4.80
C TRP A 285 -16.86 6.23 -3.35
N ASP A 286 -17.60 5.28 -2.81
CA ASP A 286 -18.10 5.32 -1.44
C ASP A 286 -16.97 5.41 -0.42
N ARG A 287 -15.85 4.72 -0.68
CA ARG A 287 -14.63 4.84 0.10
C ARG A 287 -14.00 6.24 -0.04
N ILE A 288 -13.95 6.83 -1.23
CA ILE A 288 -13.47 8.22 -1.42
C ILE A 288 -14.33 9.18 -0.60
N ILE A 289 -15.66 9.10 -0.73
CA ILE A 289 -16.57 9.94 0.06
C ILE A 289 -16.38 9.71 1.56
N PHE A 290 -16.22 8.46 1.98
CA PHE A 290 -15.99 8.14 3.39
C PHE A 290 -14.76 8.87 3.96
N GLN A 291 -13.66 8.94 3.21
CA GLN A 291 -12.42 9.57 3.68
C GLN A 291 -12.39 11.09 3.52
N TYR A 292 -12.86 11.61 2.38
CA TYR A 292 -12.65 13.02 2.01
C TYR A 292 -13.83 13.94 2.34
N VAL A 293 -15.03 13.39 2.58
CA VAL A 293 -16.20 14.16 2.95
C VAL A 293 -16.44 14.03 4.46
N PRO A 294 -16.08 15.05 5.27
CA PRO A 294 -16.26 15.01 6.72
C PRO A 294 -17.73 15.27 7.07
N GLY A 295 -18.46 14.22 7.46
CA GLY A 295 -19.87 14.33 7.83
C GLY A 295 -20.14 15.27 9.02
N GLN A 296 -19.11 15.58 9.82
CA GLN A 296 -19.17 16.56 10.91
C GLN A 296 -19.28 18.00 10.41
N ILE A 297 -18.83 18.29 9.19
CA ILE A 297 -18.84 19.65 8.61
C ILE A 297 -20.05 19.81 7.68
N VAL A 298 -20.28 18.83 6.82
CA VAL A 298 -21.32 18.91 5.78
C VAL A 298 -22.66 18.29 6.20
N GLY A 299 -22.71 17.62 7.35
CA GLY A 299 -23.86 16.83 7.80
C GLY A 299 -23.79 15.37 7.37
N LEU A 300 -24.31 14.46 8.22
CA LEU A 300 -24.29 13.02 7.96
C LEU A 300 -25.20 12.64 6.79
N ASP A 301 -26.38 13.25 6.70
CA ASP A 301 -27.36 12.97 5.64
C ASP A 301 -26.82 13.34 4.25
N PHE A 302 -26.12 14.47 4.16
CA PHE A 302 -25.45 14.88 2.92
C PHE A 302 -24.30 13.95 2.56
N LYS A 303 -23.52 13.48 3.53
CA LYS A 303 -22.47 12.50 3.27
C LYS A 303 -23.06 11.17 2.76
N ASN A 304 -24.12 10.69 3.40
CA ASN A 304 -24.76 9.43 3.05
C ASN A 304 -25.45 9.50 1.69
N SER A 305 -26.00 10.66 1.30
CA SER A 305 -26.61 10.84 -0.04
C SER A 305 -25.60 10.80 -1.18
N LEU A 306 -24.31 10.97 -0.90
CA LEU A 306 -23.22 10.83 -1.87
C LEU A 306 -22.72 9.38 -2.01
N GLN A 307 -23.15 8.47 -1.14
CA GLN A 307 -22.74 7.07 -1.15
C GLN A 307 -23.84 6.16 -1.73
N PHE A 308 -23.44 5.20 -2.56
CA PHE A 308 -24.36 4.26 -3.22
C PHE A 308 -24.63 3.03 -2.34
N ASN A 309 -23.61 2.52 -1.65
CA ASN A 309 -23.62 1.30 -0.84
C ASN A 309 -24.11 0.06 -1.62
N TRP A 310 -23.88 0.01 -2.93
CA TRP A 310 -24.38 -1.07 -3.79
C TRP A 310 -23.69 -2.42 -3.59
N THR A 311 -22.55 -2.50 -2.92
CA THR A 311 -21.82 -3.75 -2.69
C THR A 311 -21.90 -4.24 -1.24
N SER A 312 -22.84 -3.70 -0.44
CA SER A 312 -23.10 -4.19 0.91
C SER A 312 -24.01 -5.42 0.89
N PHE A 313 -23.41 -6.59 1.11
CA PHE A 313 -24.15 -7.85 1.25
C PHE A 313 -24.33 -8.20 2.71
N ASP A 314 -25.51 -8.68 3.08
CA ASP A 314 -25.71 -9.33 4.37
C ASP A 314 -25.20 -10.78 4.31
N LEU A 315 -23.90 -10.93 4.60
CA LEU A 315 -23.24 -12.24 4.58
C LEU A 315 -23.77 -13.19 5.67
N SER A 316 -24.37 -12.63 6.73
CA SER A 316 -24.89 -13.42 7.85
C SER A 316 -26.13 -14.19 7.43
N SER A 317 -27.07 -13.53 6.73
CA SER A 317 -28.25 -14.21 6.20
C SER A 317 -27.95 -15.12 5.01
N LEU A 318 -27.01 -14.75 4.14
CA LEU A 318 -26.68 -15.52 2.94
C LEU A 318 -25.83 -16.78 3.20
N PHE A 319 -24.90 -16.71 4.16
CA PHE A 319 -23.87 -17.75 4.36
C PHE A 319 -23.67 -18.14 5.82
N GLY A 320 -24.41 -17.55 6.78
CA GLY A 320 -24.14 -17.75 8.20
C GLY A 320 -22.76 -17.22 8.61
N TYR A 321 -22.22 -16.26 7.86
CA TYR A 321 -20.84 -15.78 8.02
C TYR A 321 -20.81 -14.28 8.30
N SER A 322 -20.09 -13.91 9.37
CA SER A 322 -19.75 -12.51 9.63
C SER A 322 -18.24 -12.34 9.50
N ILE A 323 -17.83 -11.23 8.87
CA ILE A 323 -16.40 -10.90 8.76
C ILE A 323 -15.87 -10.66 10.18
N PRO A 324 -14.85 -11.42 10.63
CA PRO A 324 -14.30 -11.27 11.97
C PRO A 324 -13.79 -9.84 12.19
N ARG A 325 -13.99 -9.30 13.41
CA ARG A 325 -13.49 -7.97 13.77
C ARG A 325 -11.96 -7.94 13.60
N GLY A 326 -11.47 -6.86 12.98
CA GLY A 326 -10.05 -6.69 12.68
C GLY A 326 -9.55 -7.43 11.43
N SER A 327 -10.43 -8.15 10.72
CA SER A 327 -10.14 -8.72 9.41
C SER A 327 -10.60 -7.79 8.30
N THR A 328 -9.92 -7.81 7.16
CA THR A 328 -10.25 -6.96 6.01
C THR A 328 -10.63 -7.73 4.75
N VAL A 329 -11.15 -7.00 3.77
CA VAL A 329 -11.40 -7.52 2.41
C VAL A 329 -10.17 -7.21 1.57
N THR A 330 -9.54 -8.26 1.05
CA THR A 330 -8.34 -8.14 0.20
C THR A 330 -8.64 -7.44 -1.12
N GLY A 331 -7.60 -6.90 -1.76
CA GLY A 331 -7.70 -6.30 -3.10
C GLY A 331 -8.23 -7.25 -4.17
N ILE A 332 -8.11 -8.57 -3.96
CA ILE A 332 -8.68 -9.61 -4.82
C ILE A 332 -10.20 -9.59 -4.76
N GLY A 333 -10.75 -9.66 -3.54
CA GLY A 333 -12.20 -9.60 -3.31
C GLY A 333 -12.76 -8.25 -3.72
N ASP A 334 -12.15 -7.16 -3.25
CA ASP A 334 -12.58 -5.77 -3.51
C ASP A 334 -12.67 -5.47 -5.01
N SER A 335 -11.66 -5.84 -5.80
CA SER A 335 -11.68 -5.61 -7.25
C SER A 335 -12.70 -6.47 -7.98
N PHE A 336 -12.93 -7.70 -7.51
CA PHE A 336 -13.94 -8.58 -8.10
C PHE A 336 -15.36 -8.09 -7.81
N LEU A 337 -15.61 -7.58 -6.59
CA LEU A 337 -16.90 -7.00 -6.25
C LEU A 337 -17.28 -5.85 -7.17
N GLU A 338 -16.30 -5.05 -7.57
CA GLU A 338 -16.56 -3.91 -8.46
C GLU A 338 -16.75 -4.34 -9.93
N PHE A 339 -15.91 -5.23 -10.47
CA PHE A 339 -15.87 -5.48 -11.93
C PHE A 339 -15.83 -6.96 -12.34
N GLY A 340 -16.13 -7.88 -11.42
CA GLY A 340 -15.92 -9.32 -11.62
C GLY A 340 -14.46 -9.62 -11.99
N TYR A 341 -14.25 -10.55 -12.92
CA TYR A 341 -12.90 -10.91 -13.37
C TYR A 341 -12.14 -9.76 -14.03
N PHE A 342 -12.83 -8.76 -14.61
CA PHE A 342 -12.17 -7.58 -15.17
C PHE A 342 -11.56 -6.67 -14.10
N GLY A 343 -11.87 -6.88 -12.82
CA GLY A 343 -11.20 -6.19 -11.71
C GLY A 343 -9.69 -6.37 -11.70
N CYS A 344 -9.17 -7.46 -12.26
CA CYS A 344 -7.73 -7.67 -12.40
C CYS A 344 -7.03 -6.58 -13.24
N LEU A 345 -7.75 -5.91 -14.15
CA LEU A 345 -7.22 -4.82 -14.96
C LEU A 345 -6.81 -3.61 -14.12
N ILE A 346 -7.36 -3.43 -12.93
CA ILE A 346 -6.93 -2.38 -12.02
C ILE A 346 -5.46 -2.58 -11.61
N PHE A 347 -5.06 -3.83 -11.34
CA PHE A 347 -3.66 -4.15 -11.05
C PHE A 347 -2.75 -3.86 -12.24
N ALA A 348 -3.21 -4.10 -13.48
CA ALA A 348 -2.47 -3.71 -14.68
C ALA A 348 -2.34 -2.19 -14.81
N CYS A 349 -3.40 -1.42 -14.55
CA CYS A 349 -3.38 0.04 -14.57
C CYS A 349 -2.42 0.62 -13.52
N ILE A 350 -2.43 0.06 -12.31
CA ILE A 350 -1.51 0.43 -11.24
C ILE A 350 -0.07 0.11 -11.66
N ALA A 351 0.19 -1.11 -12.15
CA ALA A 351 1.51 -1.51 -12.63
C ALA A 351 2.04 -0.59 -13.73
N TYR A 352 1.18 -0.26 -14.71
CA TYR A 352 1.48 0.67 -15.78
C TYR A 352 1.89 2.05 -15.25
N PHE A 353 1.10 2.57 -14.30
CA PHE A 353 1.40 3.84 -13.66
C PHE A 353 2.73 3.81 -12.89
N PHE A 354 3.00 2.74 -12.15
CA PHE A 354 4.26 2.55 -11.43
C PHE A 354 5.47 2.43 -12.37
N LYS A 355 5.32 1.87 -13.58
CA LYS A 355 6.37 1.90 -14.61
C LYS A 355 6.77 3.34 -14.97
N HIS A 356 5.78 4.22 -15.16
CA HIS A 356 6.02 5.62 -15.52
C HIS A 356 6.67 6.38 -14.37
N LEU A 357 6.20 6.17 -13.14
CA LEU A 357 6.84 6.75 -11.96
C LEU A 357 8.28 6.27 -11.80
N TRP A 358 8.53 4.97 -11.95
CA TRP A 358 9.88 4.41 -11.87
C TRP A 358 10.81 5.07 -12.88
N ILE A 359 10.38 5.15 -14.15
CA ILE A 359 11.22 5.69 -15.22
C ILE A 359 11.51 7.17 -14.99
N SER A 360 10.49 7.95 -14.65
CA SER A 360 10.62 9.36 -14.31
C SER A 360 11.53 9.59 -13.08
N SER A 361 11.44 8.71 -12.08
CA SER A 361 12.23 8.82 -10.84
C SER A 361 13.70 8.46 -11.03
N VAL A 362 13.97 7.37 -11.75
CA VAL A 362 15.31 6.75 -11.87
C VAL A 362 16.11 7.36 -13.01
N TYR A 363 15.50 7.48 -14.20
CA TYR A 363 16.21 7.92 -15.42
C TYR A 363 16.11 9.43 -15.61
N GLN A 364 14.91 10.02 -15.45
CA GLN A 364 14.74 11.48 -15.58
C GLN A 364 15.09 12.26 -14.30
N ARG A 365 15.30 11.53 -13.18
CA ARG A 365 15.62 12.11 -11.86
C ARG A 365 14.62 13.16 -11.39
N SER A 366 13.34 12.99 -11.73
CA SER A 366 12.26 13.87 -11.28
C SER A 366 12.04 13.73 -9.78
N ILE A 367 12.36 14.76 -9.00
CA ILE A 367 12.17 14.77 -7.54
C ILE A 367 10.68 14.56 -7.19
N PHE A 368 9.77 15.11 -7.98
CA PHE A 368 8.33 14.90 -7.84
C PHE A 368 7.98 13.41 -7.90
N SER A 369 8.46 12.70 -8.93
CA SER A 369 8.21 11.28 -9.08
C SER A 369 8.91 10.45 -8.00
N GLN A 370 10.11 10.86 -7.55
CA GLN A 370 10.82 10.16 -6.47
C GLN A 370 10.03 10.18 -5.16
N ILE A 371 9.48 11.33 -4.78
CA ILE A 371 8.64 11.47 -3.58
C ILE A 371 7.36 10.65 -3.74
N LEU A 372 6.68 10.80 -4.88
CA LEU A 372 5.42 10.12 -5.14
C LEU A 372 5.58 8.59 -5.17
N TYR A 373 6.64 8.08 -5.81
CA TYR A 373 6.96 6.65 -5.83
C TYR A 373 7.23 6.12 -4.42
N ALA A 374 8.08 6.81 -3.64
CA ALA A 374 8.38 6.42 -2.26
C ALA A 374 7.12 6.40 -1.37
N GLY A 375 6.22 7.38 -1.55
CA GLY A 375 4.96 7.47 -0.80
C GLY A 375 3.90 6.45 -1.24
N LEU A 376 3.87 6.04 -2.50
CA LEU A 376 2.80 5.17 -3.02
C LEU A 376 3.08 3.67 -2.91
N ILE A 377 4.34 3.22 -2.82
CA ILE A 377 4.63 1.78 -2.78
C ILE A 377 3.91 1.10 -1.61
N SER A 378 4.08 1.62 -0.39
CA SER A 378 3.48 1.01 0.80
C SER A 378 1.95 0.94 0.72
N PRO A 379 1.23 2.03 0.40
CA PRO A 379 -0.20 2.00 0.09
C PRO A 379 -0.60 0.95 -0.95
N THR A 380 0.24 0.71 -1.96
CA THR A 380 -0.12 -0.23 -3.02
C THR A 380 0.00 -1.68 -2.59
N LEU A 381 1.01 -2.00 -1.78
CA LEU A 381 1.13 -3.31 -1.13
C LEU A 381 -0.02 -3.54 -0.14
N VAL A 382 -0.40 -2.49 0.59
CA VAL A 382 -1.59 -2.51 1.45
C VAL A 382 -2.86 -2.68 0.61
N GLY A 383 -2.92 -2.14 -0.61
CA GLY A 383 -4.04 -2.35 -1.53
C GLY A 383 -4.32 -3.83 -1.83
N VAL A 384 -3.28 -4.67 -1.89
CA VAL A 384 -3.45 -6.13 -2.05
C VAL A 384 -4.13 -6.75 -0.82
N THR A 385 -3.79 -6.28 0.38
CA THR A 385 -4.20 -6.90 1.64
C THR A 385 -5.50 -6.32 2.21
N HIS A 386 -5.73 -5.01 2.09
CA HIS A 386 -6.85 -4.26 2.70
C HIS A 386 -7.80 -3.61 1.65
N GLY A 387 -7.67 -3.99 0.38
CA GLY A 387 -8.55 -3.55 -0.70
C GLY A 387 -7.95 -2.44 -1.56
N ILE A 388 -8.26 -2.46 -2.85
CA ILE A 388 -7.82 -1.46 -3.83
C ILE A 388 -8.45 -0.09 -3.52
N GLY A 389 -9.66 -0.06 -2.99
CA GLY A 389 -10.28 1.19 -2.57
C GLY A 389 -9.44 1.95 -1.52
N ARG A 390 -8.74 1.23 -0.63
CA ARG A 390 -7.79 1.84 0.32
C ARG A 390 -6.55 2.39 -0.36
N PHE A 391 -6.02 1.68 -1.37
CA PHE A 391 -4.93 2.22 -2.18
C PHE A 391 -5.36 3.50 -2.91
N ILE A 392 -6.56 3.54 -3.51
CA ILE A 392 -7.06 4.73 -4.23
C ILE A 392 -7.17 5.93 -3.28
N GLN A 393 -7.74 5.71 -2.10
CA GLN A 393 -7.81 6.67 -1.00
C GLN A 393 -6.44 7.28 -0.64
N GLU A 394 -5.47 6.43 -0.31
CA GLU A 394 -4.10 6.83 0.05
C GLU A 394 -3.35 7.43 -1.15
N ALA A 395 -3.62 6.97 -2.37
CA ALA A 395 -3.01 7.51 -3.58
C ALA A 395 -3.49 8.93 -3.87
N ILE A 396 -4.80 9.18 -3.83
CA ILE A 396 -5.37 10.52 -4.00
C ILE A 396 -4.76 11.48 -2.99
N PHE A 397 -4.57 11.05 -1.74
CA PHE A 397 -3.97 11.85 -0.68
C PHE A 397 -2.54 12.25 -1.06
N GLN A 398 -1.71 11.27 -1.42
CA GLN A 398 -0.33 11.49 -1.86
C GLN A 398 -0.29 12.43 -3.08
N PHE A 399 -1.15 12.23 -4.07
CA PHE A 399 -1.21 13.08 -5.24
C PHE A 399 -1.56 14.53 -4.91
N ILE A 400 -2.57 14.78 -4.07
CA ILE A 400 -2.99 16.13 -3.68
C ILE A 400 -1.84 16.86 -3.00
N PHE A 401 -1.30 16.29 -1.92
CA PHE A 401 -0.29 16.98 -1.10
C PHE A 401 1.06 17.09 -1.81
N VAL A 402 1.51 16.05 -2.52
CA VAL A 402 2.76 16.12 -3.30
C VAL A 402 2.62 17.12 -4.45
N SER A 403 1.45 17.20 -5.11
CA SER A 403 1.21 18.19 -6.17
C SER A 403 1.17 19.62 -5.63
N TRP A 404 0.59 19.86 -4.45
CA TRP A 404 0.63 21.17 -3.81
C TRP A 404 2.06 21.59 -3.43
N VAL A 405 2.84 20.68 -2.85
CA VAL A 405 4.26 20.91 -2.57
C VAL A 405 5.04 21.20 -3.85
N ALA A 406 4.78 20.44 -4.92
CA ALA A 406 5.41 20.63 -6.21
C ALA A 406 5.04 21.97 -6.84
N TYR A 407 3.77 22.38 -6.76
CA TYR A 407 3.29 23.67 -7.24
C TYR A 407 4.00 24.84 -6.54
N TYR A 408 4.08 24.82 -5.20
CA TYR A 408 4.82 25.81 -4.43
C TYR A 408 6.32 25.84 -4.77
N SER A 409 6.90 24.65 -4.98
CA SER A 409 8.34 24.48 -5.18
C SER A 409 8.79 24.59 -6.64
N LYS A 410 7.85 24.75 -7.59
CA LYS A 410 8.15 24.79 -9.02
C LYS A 410 9.13 25.92 -9.33
N ILE A 411 10.13 25.61 -10.15
CA ILE A 411 11.02 26.62 -10.71
C ILE A 411 10.18 27.47 -11.69
N LYS A 412 10.09 28.77 -11.44
CA LYS A 412 9.49 29.70 -12.41
C LYS A 412 10.51 29.84 -13.54
N ASP A 413 10.16 29.42 -14.75
CA ASP A 413 11.02 29.61 -15.92
C ASP A 413 11.36 31.10 -16.06
N LYS A 414 12.62 31.44 -15.78
CA LYS A 414 13.30 32.51 -16.49
C LYS A 414 14.19 31.80 -17.51
N SER A 415 13.85 31.95 -18.79
CA SER A 415 14.53 31.44 -20.00
C SER A 415 14.35 29.94 -20.32
N SER A 416 13.41 29.70 -21.23
CA SER A 416 13.22 28.49 -22.01
C SER A 416 14.31 28.34 -23.09
N THR A 417 15.48 27.80 -22.76
CA THR A 417 16.53 27.60 -23.81
C THR A 417 17.38 26.32 -23.67
N PHE A 418 17.04 25.34 -22.84
CA PHE A 418 17.94 24.18 -22.62
C PHE A 418 17.33 22.77 -22.78
N LEU A 419 16.04 22.61 -23.12
CA LEU A 419 15.37 21.29 -23.08
C LEU A 419 15.31 20.53 -24.42
N ASN A 420 15.90 21.04 -25.51
CA ASN A 420 15.80 20.36 -26.81
C ASN A 420 16.91 19.34 -27.11
N HIS A 421 17.98 19.22 -26.30
CA HIS A 421 19.11 18.37 -26.69
C HIS A 421 19.25 17.01 -25.98
N SER A 422 18.50 16.70 -24.93
CA SER A 422 18.66 15.45 -24.17
C SER A 422 17.57 14.39 -24.38
N HIS A 423 16.59 14.65 -25.26
CA HIS A 423 15.46 13.76 -25.47
C HIS A 423 15.69 12.67 -26.52
N SER A 424 16.79 12.69 -27.28
CA SER A 424 17.06 11.73 -28.36
C SER A 424 17.76 10.43 -27.93
N GLU A 425 18.40 10.36 -26.76
CA GLU A 425 19.25 9.19 -26.41
C GLU A 425 18.61 8.18 -25.43
N ILE A 426 17.41 8.45 -24.89
CA ILE A 426 16.81 7.59 -23.84
C ILE A 426 15.70 6.67 -24.40
N ILE A 427 15.49 6.63 -25.72
CA ILE A 427 14.35 5.89 -26.33
C ILE A 427 14.73 4.50 -26.86
N GLU A 428 16.00 4.07 -26.82
CA GLU A 428 16.46 2.80 -27.42
C GLU A 428 16.98 1.70 -26.48
N GLU A 429 16.73 1.77 -25.17
CA GLU A 429 16.91 0.61 -24.24
C GLU A 429 15.70 0.42 -23.32
#